data_AF-A0A3B0WGA5-F1
#
_entry.id   AF-A0A3B0WGA5-F1
#
_cell.length_a   1.000
_cell.length_b   1.000
_cell.length_c   1.000
_cell.angle_alpha   90.00
_cell.angle_beta   90.00
_cell.angle_gamma   90.00
#
_symmetry.space_group_name_H-M   'P 1'
#
loop_
_entity.id
_entity.type
_entity.pdbx_description
1 polymer ?
#
loop_
_entity_poly.entity_id
_entity_poly.type
_entity_poly.pdbx_seq_one_letter_code
_entity_poly.pdbx_strand_id
1 'polypeptide(L)'
;MVGVERFELPTSCSQSRRATRLRYTPTFYQSLHENMTQKHKLGLFLHESRGGEYYAVLKRWSRHYFHLVVTIFNVRKLAISDYNKNNMTAQIIDGKAIATELRNRVRLDIEKRVKNNRRAPGLAVILVGLNPASQVYVRKKREACDEVGLISKSYNLDETTNQQTLLDLIDKLNNDATIDGILVQLPLPDHIDDTFVLEAIHPEKDVDGFHPYNIGRLVQRMPVLRPCTPHGIIHMLEAIGETFKGSHAVIVGASNIVGRPMSMELLLAGATVTTTHRFTEDLATYVATADILVVAVGKPGIVKGEWVKPGATVIDVGINRLPDGKLTGDVDFEKAAERAAWITPVPGGVGPMTVAMLLRNTLQAAELHESKQ
;
A
#
# COMPACT_ATOMS: atom_id res chain seq x y z
N MET A 1 3.03 24.75 -55.02
CA MET A 1 2.81 25.93 -54.17
C MET A 1 1.39 25.80 -53.63
N VAL A 2 1.05 25.67 -52.35
CA VAL A 2 1.70 25.76 -51.02
C VAL A 2 0.85 24.81 -50.15
N GLY A 3 1.40 23.79 -49.50
CA GLY A 3 1.79 23.83 -48.08
C GLY A 3 0.70 23.23 -47.18
N VAL A 4 0.91 21.99 -46.71
CA VAL A 4 0.05 21.31 -45.72
C VAL A 4 0.52 21.77 -44.33
N GLU A 5 -0.28 22.61 -43.66
CA GLU A 5 -0.06 22.99 -42.26
C GLU A 5 -1.11 22.35 -41.34
N ARG A 6 -0.59 21.43 -40.51
CA ARG A 6 -0.97 21.10 -39.12
C ARG A 6 -2.38 21.51 -38.66
N PHE A 7 -3.25 20.52 -38.54
CA PHE A 7 -4.34 20.53 -37.56
C PHE A 7 -3.81 19.94 -36.23
N GLU A 8 -3.54 20.79 -35.24
CA GLU A 8 -3.52 20.38 -33.84
C GLU A 8 -4.95 20.49 -33.29
N LEU A 9 -5.48 19.40 -32.73
CA LEU A 9 -6.68 19.46 -31.90
C LEU A 9 -6.26 19.54 -30.42
N PRO A 10 -6.70 20.57 -29.67
CA PRO A 10 -6.48 20.65 -28.25
C PRO A 10 -7.47 19.73 -27.52
N THR A 11 -7.03 18.58 -27.01
CA THR A 11 -7.76 17.91 -25.92
C THR A 11 -7.31 18.51 -24.59
N SER A 12 -7.77 19.73 -24.35
CA SER A 12 -7.63 20.38 -23.06
C SER A 12 -8.53 19.67 -22.04
N CYS A 13 -7.99 18.71 -21.29
CA CYS A 13 -8.50 18.42 -19.95
C CYS A 13 -8.10 19.61 -19.05
N SER A 14 -8.84 20.71 -19.18
CA SER A 14 -8.48 22.05 -18.69
C SER A 14 -8.83 22.29 -17.22
N GLN A 15 -9.19 21.28 -16.43
CA GLN A 15 -9.52 21.48 -15.01
C GLN A 15 -8.45 21.02 -14.01
N SER A 16 -7.32 20.45 -14.44
CA SER A 16 -6.23 20.14 -13.50
C SER A 16 -4.84 20.24 -14.12
N ARG A 17 -4.25 21.45 -14.14
CA ARG A 17 -2.84 21.67 -14.50
C ARG A 17 -1.84 20.86 -13.62
N ARG A 18 -2.30 20.26 -12.51
CA ARG A 18 -1.51 19.38 -11.63
C ARG A 18 -1.55 17.88 -12.01
N ALA A 19 -2.47 17.43 -12.86
CA ALA A 19 -2.73 15.98 -13.01
C ALA A 19 -1.86 15.24 -14.04
N THR A 20 -1.15 15.92 -14.94
CA THR A 20 -0.53 15.23 -16.10
C THR A 20 0.84 15.80 -16.46
N ARG A 21 1.79 15.73 -15.53
CA ARG A 21 3.22 15.65 -15.91
C ARG A 21 3.69 14.22 -15.72
N LEU A 22 3.11 13.29 -16.49
CA LEU A 22 3.76 12.02 -16.73
C LEU A 22 5.13 12.33 -17.32
N ARG A 23 6.22 11.94 -16.64
CA ARG A 23 7.57 11.98 -17.22
C ARG A 23 7.68 10.83 -18.22
N TYR A 24 6.97 10.93 -19.32
CA TYR A 24 7.19 10.05 -20.46
C TYR A 24 8.41 10.59 -21.22
N THR A 25 9.61 10.23 -20.75
CA THR A 25 10.80 10.26 -21.59
C THR A 25 11.11 8.82 -21.92
N PRO A 26 10.70 8.31 -23.11
CA PRO A 26 11.22 7.05 -23.58
C PRO A 26 12.74 7.21 -23.68
N THR A 27 13.48 6.34 -22.99
CA THR A 27 14.95 6.31 -22.96
C THR A 27 15.59 6.02 -24.32
N PHE A 28 14.81 6.05 -25.41
CA PHE A 28 15.22 5.77 -26.78
C PHE A 28 15.66 7.00 -27.57
N TYR A 29 15.56 8.22 -27.01
CA TYR A 29 15.92 9.46 -27.73
C TYR A 29 17.07 10.27 -27.12
N GLN A 30 17.74 9.78 -26.07
CA GLN A 30 18.95 10.42 -25.54
C GLN A 30 20.26 9.84 -26.09
N SER A 31 20.25 8.64 -26.69
CA SER A 31 21.45 8.04 -27.32
C SER A 31 21.67 8.44 -28.79
N LEU A 32 20.72 9.15 -29.42
CA LEU A 32 20.84 9.64 -30.80
C LEU A 32 21.28 11.10 -30.90
N HIS A 33 21.15 11.89 -29.83
CA HIS A 33 21.63 13.28 -29.81
C HIS A 33 23.06 13.44 -29.28
N GLU A 34 23.58 12.51 -28.48
CA GLU A 34 24.99 12.53 -28.04
C GLU A 34 25.97 11.95 -29.08
N ASN A 35 25.48 11.16 -30.05
CA ASN A 35 26.30 10.64 -31.16
C ASN A 35 26.30 11.51 -32.43
N MET A 36 25.57 12.63 -32.44
CA MET A 36 25.51 13.57 -33.57
C MET A 36 26.38 14.82 -33.40
N THR A 37 27.19 14.90 -32.34
CA THR A 37 28.17 15.98 -32.10
C THR A 37 29.63 15.53 -32.08
N GLN A 38 29.94 14.34 -32.62
CA GLN A 38 31.31 13.87 -32.87
C GLN A 38 31.58 13.49 -34.35
N LYS A 39 30.88 14.11 -35.31
CA LYS A 39 31.18 14.00 -36.74
C LYS A 39 31.55 15.34 -37.39
N HIS A 40 32.46 16.08 -36.76
CA HIS A 40 33.11 17.25 -37.38
C HIS A 40 34.65 17.21 -37.32
N LYS A 41 35.24 16.02 -37.27
CA LYS A 41 36.67 15.81 -37.54
C LYS A 41 36.88 14.55 -38.37
N LEU A 42 36.59 14.63 -39.66
CA LEU A 42 37.37 13.93 -40.68
C LEU A 42 37.09 14.67 -41.99
N GLY A 43 37.87 15.72 -42.22
CA GLY A 43 37.89 16.42 -43.50
C GLY A 43 38.46 15.50 -44.59
N LEU A 44 37.82 15.58 -45.75
CA LEU A 44 38.36 15.46 -47.10
C LEU A 44 39.64 14.62 -47.29
N PHE A 45 39.55 13.58 -48.12
CA PHE A 45 40.13 13.61 -49.47
C PHE A 45 39.67 12.36 -50.24
N LEU A 46 38.77 12.57 -51.20
CA LEU A 46 38.54 11.64 -52.31
C LEU A 46 39.33 12.16 -53.50
N HIS A 47 40.24 11.36 -54.04
CA HIS A 47 40.74 11.56 -55.39
C HIS A 47 40.92 10.19 -56.08
N GLU A 48 40.34 10.08 -57.27
CA GLU A 48 40.46 8.95 -58.19
C GLU A 48 41.91 8.77 -58.68
N SER A 49 42.34 7.51 -58.84
CA SER A 49 43.24 7.11 -59.94
C SER A 49 43.27 5.58 -60.13
N ARG A 50 43.42 5.21 -61.41
CA ARG A 50 43.28 3.91 -62.09
C ARG A 50 44.29 2.82 -61.68
N GLY A 51 43.89 1.56 -61.90
CA GLY A 51 44.74 0.50 -62.48
C GLY A 51 45.25 -0.60 -61.54
N GLY A 52 45.16 -1.86 -62.02
CA GLY A 52 46.16 -2.89 -61.74
C GLY A 52 45.84 -3.95 -60.67
N GLU A 53 46.04 -5.20 -61.07
CA GLU A 53 46.01 -6.47 -60.35
C GLU A 53 46.76 -6.50 -58.99
N TYR A 54 46.34 -7.34 -58.03
CA TYR A 54 47.05 -8.59 -57.67
C TYR A 54 46.46 -9.32 -56.44
N TYR A 55 46.49 -10.64 -56.55
CA TYR A 55 46.19 -11.66 -55.54
C TYR A 55 47.19 -11.68 -54.36
N ALA A 56 46.72 -12.30 -53.27
CA ALA A 56 47.47 -12.94 -52.18
C ALA A 56 48.06 -12.06 -51.07
N VAL A 57 47.55 -12.19 -49.83
CA VAL A 57 48.25 -12.82 -48.68
C VAL A 57 47.21 -13.22 -47.62
N LEU A 58 46.65 -14.42 -47.77
CA LEU A 58 46.17 -15.23 -46.65
C LEU A 58 47.35 -16.08 -46.18
N LYS A 59 48.01 -15.68 -45.08
CA LYS A 59 48.82 -16.51 -44.15
C LYS A 59 49.81 -15.65 -43.36
N ARG A 60 49.36 -14.90 -42.34
CA ARG A 60 50.28 -14.55 -41.22
C ARG A 60 49.65 -14.09 -39.89
N TRP A 61 48.36 -14.29 -39.63
CA TRP A 61 47.79 -13.80 -38.36
C TRP A 61 46.79 -14.80 -37.75
N SER A 62 47.26 -15.98 -37.35
CA SER A 62 46.44 -17.01 -36.67
C SER A 62 46.98 -17.48 -35.31
N ARG A 63 47.86 -16.72 -34.65
CA ARG A 63 48.43 -17.15 -33.35
C ARG A 63 48.32 -16.15 -32.19
N HIS A 64 47.89 -14.92 -32.42
CA HIS A 64 47.78 -13.91 -31.35
C HIS A 64 46.34 -13.61 -30.90
N TYR A 65 45.31 -13.98 -31.68
CA TYR A 65 43.91 -13.76 -31.29
C TYR A 65 43.31 -14.87 -30.42
N PHE A 66 43.94 -16.06 -30.38
CA PHE A 66 43.41 -17.19 -29.61
C PHE A 66 43.78 -17.10 -28.11
N HIS A 67 44.91 -16.48 -27.76
CA HIS A 67 45.27 -16.29 -26.35
C HIS A 67 44.51 -15.15 -25.66
N LEU A 68 44.11 -14.10 -26.40
CA LEU A 68 43.34 -13.00 -25.80
C LEU A 68 41.90 -13.43 -25.47
N VAL A 69 41.28 -14.28 -26.29
CA VAL A 69 39.92 -14.77 -26.07
C VAL A 69 39.85 -15.81 -24.94
N VAL A 70 40.86 -16.67 -24.79
CA VAL A 70 40.90 -17.68 -23.71
C VAL A 70 41.20 -17.04 -22.34
N THR A 71 41.99 -15.97 -22.28
CA THR A 71 42.23 -15.24 -21.01
C THR A 71 41.00 -14.44 -20.58
N ILE A 72 40.22 -13.88 -21.52
CA ILE A 72 38.96 -13.19 -21.20
C ILE A 72 37.86 -14.18 -20.75
N PHE A 73 37.86 -15.42 -21.26
CA PHE A 73 36.92 -16.46 -20.80
C PHE A 73 37.31 -17.07 -19.45
N ASN A 74 38.59 -17.19 -19.11
CA ASN A 74 39.01 -17.73 -17.81
C ASN A 74 38.96 -16.71 -16.65
N VAL A 75 39.06 -15.40 -16.92
CA VAL A 75 38.84 -14.37 -15.88
C VAL A 75 37.35 -14.19 -15.56
N ARG A 76 36.42 -14.53 -16.48
CA ARG A 76 34.97 -14.56 -16.20
C ARG A 76 34.50 -15.79 -15.41
N LYS A 77 35.30 -16.85 -15.32
CA LYS A 77 34.96 -18.05 -14.52
C LYS A 77 35.40 -17.97 -13.06
N LEU A 78 36.26 -17.02 -12.72
CA LEU A 78 36.72 -16.75 -11.34
C LEU A 78 36.03 -15.54 -10.69
N ALA A 79 35.13 -14.86 -11.41
CA ALA A 79 34.29 -13.77 -10.89
C ALA A 79 32.79 -14.15 -10.83
N ILE A 80 32.48 -15.44 -10.79
CA ILE A 80 31.12 -16.00 -10.57
C ILE A 80 31.11 -16.93 -9.34
N SER A 81 32.14 -16.87 -8.49
CA SER A 81 32.27 -17.73 -7.30
C SER A 81 31.99 -17.03 -5.98
N ASP A 82 31.80 -15.71 -5.95
CA ASP A 82 31.48 -14.96 -4.72
C ASP A 82 30.28 -14.03 -4.92
N TYR A 83 29.23 -14.52 -5.60
CA TYR A 83 27.90 -14.00 -5.30
C TYR A 83 27.54 -14.56 -3.94
N ASN A 84 28.02 -13.88 -2.89
CA ASN A 84 27.53 -14.04 -1.54
C ASN A 84 26.00 -14.00 -1.64
N LYS A 85 25.37 -15.19 -1.58
CA LYS A 85 24.07 -15.34 -0.94
C LYS A 85 24.29 -14.90 0.50
N ASN A 86 24.40 -13.59 0.72
CA ASN A 86 23.92 -13.01 1.94
C ASN A 86 22.45 -13.41 1.92
N ASN A 87 22.10 -14.43 2.70
CA ASN A 87 20.73 -14.65 3.16
C ASN A 87 20.37 -13.35 3.89
N MET A 88 19.98 -12.33 3.13
CA MET A 88 19.44 -11.10 3.67
C MET A 88 18.05 -11.48 4.14
N THR A 89 17.99 -11.97 5.37
CA THR A 89 16.72 -12.15 6.07
C THR A 89 16.08 -10.77 6.18
N ALA A 90 14.86 -10.66 5.70
CA ALA A 90 14.07 -9.44 5.72
C ALA A 90 14.03 -8.81 7.10
N GLN A 91 14.07 -7.48 7.16
CA GLN A 91 13.82 -6.75 8.39
C GLN A 91 12.34 -6.85 8.75
N ILE A 92 12.06 -7.03 10.04
CA ILE A 92 10.69 -7.17 10.53
C ILE A 92 10.06 -5.80 10.70
N ILE A 93 8.90 -5.60 10.08
CA ILE A 93 8.05 -4.44 10.36
C ILE A 93 7.21 -4.75 11.60
N ASP A 94 7.73 -4.37 12.77
CA ASP A 94 7.07 -4.59 14.06
C ASP A 94 5.88 -3.63 14.26
N GLY A 95 4.73 -4.04 13.75
CA GLY A 95 3.49 -3.27 13.88
C GLY A 95 2.99 -3.15 15.32
N LYS A 96 3.39 -4.05 16.24
CA LYS A 96 3.07 -3.94 17.67
C LYS A 96 3.83 -2.78 18.31
N ALA A 97 5.12 -2.64 18.01
CA ALA A 97 5.93 -1.52 18.47
C ALA A 97 5.39 -0.19 17.93
N ILE A 98 5.17 -0.11 16.60
CA ILE A 98 4.65 1.09 15.94
C ILE A 98 3.26 1.47 16.49
N ALA A 99 2.36 0.49 16.68
CA ALA A 99 1.04 0.74 17.25
C ALA A 99 1.13 1.27 18.69
N THR A 100 2.08 0.78 19.48
CA THR A 100 2.26 1.22 20.87
C THR A 100 2.76 2.66 20.93
N GLU A 101 3.71 3.02 20.07
CA GLU A 101 4.15 4.41 19.93
C GLU A 101 3.00 5.33 19.51
N LEU A 102 2.18 4.89 18.55
CA LEU A 102 1.02 5.66 18.10
C LEU A 102 -0.02 5.84 19.21
N ARG A 103 -0.37 4.79 19.95
CA ARG A 103 -1.29 4.89 21.10
C ARG A 103 -0.76 5.84 22.17
N ASN A 104 0.54 5.80 22.45
CA ASN A 104 1.18 6.73 23.38
C ASN A 104 1.06 8.19 22.93
N ARG A 105 1.24 8.48 21.63
CA ARG A 105 1.01 9.82 21.09
C ARG A 105 -0.45 10.27 21.24
N VAL A 106 -1.39 9.41 20.87
CA VAL A 106 -2.84 9.68 21.03
C VAL A 106 -3.21 9.96 22.49
N ARG A 107 -2.68 9.17 23.44
CA ARG A 107 -2.88 9.41 24.88
C ARG A 107 -2.38 10.79 25.30
N LEU A 108 -1.16 11.16 24.90
CA LEU A 108 -0.58 12.47 25.23
C LEU A 108 -1.40 13.63 24.64
N ASP A 109 -1.90 13.47 23.42
CA ASP A 109 -2.76 14.47 22.78
C ASP A 109 -4.11 14.61 23.50
N ILE A 110 -4.72 13.50 23.93
CA ILE A 110 -5.94 13.51 24.75
C ILE A 110 -5.69 14.16 26.11
N GLU A 111 -4.58 13.83 26.79
CA GLU A 111 -4.22 14.46 28.07
C GLU A 111 -4.05 15.97 27.93
N LYS A 112 -3.38 16.42 26.86
CA LYS A 112 -3.23 17.84 26.54
C LYS A 112 -4.57 18.51 26.29
N ARG A 113 -5.47 17.83 25.57
CA ARG A 113 -6.83 18.30 25.28
C ARG A 113 -7.64 18.49 26.56
N VAL A 114 -7.63 17.50 27.47
CA VAL A 114 -8.32 17.57 28.76
C VAL A 114 -7.76 18.67 29.65
N LYS A 115 -6.43 18.83 29.71
CA LYS A 115 -5.78 19.94 30.43
C LYS A 115 -6.19 21.31 29.91
N ASN A 116 -6.54 21.42 28.63
CA ASN A 116 -7.03 22.64 28.00
C ASN A 116 -8.56 22.81 28.13
N ASN A 117 -9.20 22.17 29.11
CA ASN A 117 -10.64 22.21 29.37
C ASN A 117 -11.52 21.76 28.19
N ARG A 118 -10.99 20.92 27.30
CA ARG A 118 -11.78 20.27 26.24
C ARG A 118 -12.14 18.85 26.64
N ARG A 119 -13.32 18.39 26.26
CA ARG A 119 -13.79 17.04 26.60
C ARG A 119 -12.93 15.96 25.94
N ALA A 120 -12.78 14.82 26.64
CA ALA A 120 -12.23 13.62 26.03
C ALA A 120 -13.11 13.16 24.84
N PRO A 121 -12.52 12.63 23.76
CA PRO A 121 -13.29 12.11 22.64
C PRO A 121 -14.11 10.86 23.04
N GLY A 122 -15.29 10.71 22.45
CA GLY A 122 -16.22 9.62 22.71
C GLY A 122 -16.33 8.64 21.54
N LEU A 123 -16.23 7.34 21.81
CA LEU A 123 -16.39 6.25 20.85
C LEU A 123 -17.58 5.36 21.23
N ALA A 124 -18.55 5.20 20.33
CA ALA A 124 -19.59 4.20 20.42
C ALA A 124 -19.22 2.95 19.62
N VAL A 125 -19.25 1.77 20.25
CA VAL A 125 -19.00 0.48 19.61
C VAL A 125 -20.29 -0.34 19.65
N ILE A 126 -20.78 -0.73 18.48
CA ILE A 126 -21.98 -1.54 18.31
C ILE A 126 -21.58 -2.94 17.85
N LEU A 127 -22.06 -3.95 18.57
CA LEU A 127 -21.92 -5.37 18.24
C LEU A 127 -23.32 -5.97 18.08
N VAL A 128 -23.54 -6.70 17.00
CA VAL A 128 -24.79 -7.45 16.77
C VAL A 128 -24.46 -8.95 16.77
N GLY A 129 -25.12 -9.69 17.67
CA GLY A 129 -24.93 -11.13 17.82
C GLY A 129 -23.80 -11.54 18.77
N LEU A 130 -23.66 -12.86 18.93
CA LEU A 130 -22.84 -13.48 19.97
C LEU A 130 -21.70 -14.32 19.39
N ASN A 131 -20.88 -13.75 18.50
CA ASN A 131 -19.66 -14.43 18.09
C ASN A 131 -18.59 -14.28 19.20
N PRO A 132 -18.08 -15.38 19.80
CA PRO A 132 -17.06 -15.32 20.86
C PRO A 132 -15.78 -14.59 20.43
N ALA A 133 -15.41 -14.68 19.14
CA ALA A 133 -14.26 -13.95 18.60
C ALA A 133 -14.49 -12.42 18.64
N SER A 134 -15.72 -11.98 18.35
CA SER A 134 -16.10 -10.57 18.39
C SER A 134 -16.09 -10.01 19.81
N GLN A 135 -16.52 -10.77 20.82
CA GLN A 135 -16.48 -10.32 22.21
C GLN A 135 -15.06 -10.06 22.71
N VAL A 136 -14.11 -10.94 22.40
CA VAL A 136 -12.69 -10.73 22.72
C VAL A 136 -12.15 -9.47 22.03
N TYR A 137 -12.55 -9.24 20.78
CA TYR A 137 -12.13 -8.07 20.01
C TYR A 137 -12.69 -6.76 20.58
N VAL A 138 -13.97 -6.73 20.95
CA VAL A 138 -14.62 -5.57 21.59
C VAL A 138 -14.00 -5.28 22.95
N ARG A 139 -13.73 -6.32 23.77
CA ARG A 139 -13.04 -6.15 25.06
C ARG A 139 -11.68 -5.48 24.88
N LYS A 140 -10.88 -5.91 23.91
CA LYS A 140 -9.57 -5.30 23.60
C LYS A 140 -9.70 -3.86 23.10
N LYS A 141 -10.73 -3.54 22.30
CA LYS A 141 -10.99 -2.16 21.85
C LYS A 141 -11.32 -1.26 23.04
N ARG A 142 -12.13 -1.74 23.99
CA ARG A 142 -12.44 -1.00 25.20
C ARG A 142 -11.21 -0.76 26.06
N GLU A 143 -10.41 -1.79 26.31
CA GLU A 143 -9.14 -1.67 27.03
C GLU A 143 -8.21 -0.64 26.36
N ALA A 144 -8.16 -0.64 25.02
CA ALA A 144 -7.35 0.32 24.26
C ALA A 144 -7.91 1.75 24.32
N CYS A 145 -9.23 1.94 24.45
CA CYS A 145 -9.84 3.25 24.69
C CYS A 145 -9.48 3.77 26.09
N ASP A 146 -9.61 2.91 27.10
CA ASP A 146 -9.29 3.25 28.49
C ASP A 146 -7.79 3.59 28.63
N GLU A 147 -6.90 2.87 27.94
CA GLU A 147 -5.44 3.11 27.91
C GLU A 147 -5.08 4.53 27.43
N VAL A 148 -5.82 5.07 26.45
CA VAL A 148 -5.54 6.38 25.86
C VAL A 148 -6.40 7.51 26.42
N GLY A 149 -7.36 7.21 27.30
CA GLY A 149 -8.27 8.20 27.90
C GLY A 149 -9.48 8.56 27.04
N LEU A 150 -9.89 7.69 26.12
CA LEU A 150 -11.15 7.83 25.37
C LEU A 150 -12.36 7.39 26.19
N ILE A 151 -13.49 8.05 26.01
CA ILE A 151 -14.76 7.61 26.59
C ILE A 151 -15.38 6.56 25.65
N SER A 152 -15.47 5.30 26.07
CA SER A 152 -16.07 4.22 25.28
C SER A 152 -17.48 3.88 25.76
N LYS A 153 -18.47 3.86 24.85
CA LYS A 153 -19.81 3.30 25.06
C LYS A 153 -19.98 2.05 24.22
N SER A 154 -20.41 0.93 24.81
CA SER A 154 -20.60 -0.34 24.11
C SER A 154 -22.07 -0.73 24.08
N TYR A 155 -22.55 -1.13 22.89
CA TYR A 155 -23.92 -1.57 22.64
C TYR A 155 -23.86 -2.99 22.09
N ASN A 156 -24.30 -3.95 22.91
CA ASN A 156 -24.40 -5.36 22.50
C ASN A 156 -25.86 -5.66 22.19
N LEU A 157 -26.15 -5.84 20.91
CA LEU A 157 -27.46 -6.16 20.39
C LEU A 157 -27.55 -7.67 20.11
N ASP A 158 -28.74 -8.23 20.29
CA ASP A 158 -28.98 -9.65 20.01
C ASP A 158 -28.84 -9.96 18.51
N GLU A 159 -28.50 -11.19 18.16
CA GLU A 159 -28.41 -11.63 16.76
C GLU A 159 -29.75 -11.45 16.02
N THR A 160 -30.88 -11.58 16.72
CA THR A 160 -32.24 -11.39 16.18
C THR A 160 -32.64 -9.93 15.97
N THR A 161 -31.77 -8.97 16.30
CA THR A 161 -32.03 -7.54 16.10
C THR A 161 -32.33 -7.25 14.63
N ASN A 162 -33.45 -6.57 14.36
CA ASN A 162 -33.79 -6.16 13.00
C ASN A 162 -33.00 -4.91 12.57
N GLN A 163 -32.95 -4.66 11.27
CA GLN A 163 -32.21 -3.54 10.69
C GLN A 163 -32.69 -2.17 11.21
N GLN A 164 -34.01 -1.96 11.34
CA GLN A 164 -34.54 -0.67 11.79
C GLN A 164 -34.08 -0.31 13.20
N THR A 165 -34.08 -1.26 14.13
CA THR A 165 -33.59 -1.06 15.51
C THR A 165 -32.12 -0.63 15.52
N LEU A 166 -31.29 -1.19 14.64
CA LEU A 166 -29.88 -0.80 14.52
C LEU A 166 -29.74 0.61 13.93
N LEU A 167 -30.52 0.95 12.91
CA LEU A 167 -30.53 2.28 12.31
C LEU A 167 -30.98 3.35 13.33
N ASP A 168 -32.03 3.09 14.10
CA ASP A 168 -32.51 4.00 15.15
C ASP A 168 -31.44 4.26 16.22
N LEU A 169 -30.66 3.24 16.58
CA LEU A 169 -29.52 3.39 17.49
C LEU A 169 -28.41 4.26 16.86
N ILE A 170 -28.09 4.03 15.58
CA ILE A 170 -27.10 4.83 14.87
C ILE A 170 -27.54 6.29 14.79
N ASP A 171 -28.81 6.56 14.48
CA ASP A 171 -29.38 7.91 14.47
C ASP A 171 -29.29 8.59 15.83
N LYS A 172 -29.58 7.86 16.91
CA LYS A 172 -29.39 8.38 18.27
C LYS A 172 -27.93 8.77 18.54
N LEU A 173 -26.98 7.96 18.09
CA LEU A 173 -25.55 8.20 18.29
C LEU A 173 -25.00 9.31 17.38
N ASN A 174 -25.52 9.44 16.16
CA ASN A 174 -25.24 10.55 15.26
C ASN A 174 -25.61 11.88 15.91
N ASN A 175 -26.72 11.92 16.64
CA ASN A 175 -27.20 13.12 17.34
C ASN A 175 -26.63 13.31 18.75
N ASP A 176 -25.89 12.34 19.31
CA ASP A 176 -25.23 12.47 20.61
C ASP A 176 -23.95 13.30 20.48
N ALA A 177 -23.96 14.54 21.00
CA ALA A 177 -22.82 15.45 20.99
C ALA A 177 -21.62 14.96 21.83
N THR A 178 -21.82 13.95 22.69
CA THR A 178 -20.74 13.31 23.47
C THR A 178 -20.02 12.21 22.69
N ILE A 179 -20.51 11.84 21.50
CA ILE A 179 -19.95 10.79 20.66
C ILE A 179 -19.34 11.41 19.40
N ASP A 180 -18.07 11.11 19.17
CA ASP A 180 -17.30 11.54 18.01
C ASP A 180 -17.05 10.42 17.02
N GLY A 181 -17.05 9.17 17.49
CA GLY A 181 -16.86 8.01 16.64
C GLY A 181 -17.97 6.99 16.86
N ILE A 182 -18.43 6.38 15.77
CA ILE A 182 -19.33 5.24 15.77
C ILE A 182 -18.64 4.12 14.99
N LEU A 183 -18.62 2.94 15.60
CA LEU A 183 -18.05 1.74 15.01
C LEU A 183 -19.08 0.61 15.10
N VAL A 184 -19.53 0.13 13.94
CA VAL A 184 -20.32 -1.09 13.84
C VAL A 184 -19.38 -2.26 13.52
N GLN A 185 -19.33 -3.26 14.40
CA GLN A 185 -18.47 -4.41 14.21
C GLN A 185 -19.04 -5.37 13.15
N LEU A 186 -18.28 -5.58 12.08
CA LEU A 186 -18.57 -6.57 11.03
C LEU A 186 -17.99 -7.97 11.35
N PRO A 187 -18.53 -9.06 10.76
CA PRO A 187 -19.73 -9.10 9.93
C PRO A 187 -21.01 -8.94 10.76
N LEU A 188 -22.06 -8.40 10.12
CA LEU A 188 -23.41 -8.37 10.68
C LEU A 188 -24.16 -9.67 10.33
N PRO A 189 -25.25 -10.00 11.04
CA PRO A 189 -26.14 -11.10 10.65
C PRO A 189 -26.66 -10.94 9.22
N ASP A 190 -26.87 -12.05 8.51
CA ASP A 190 -27.21 -12.09 7.08
C ASP A 190 -28.51 -11.34 6.72
N HIS A 191 -29.42 -11.12 7.68
CA HIS A 191 -30.67 -10.38 7.47
C HIS A 191 -30.52 -8.85 7.61
N ILE A 192 -29.32 -8.36 7.91
CA ILE A 192 -29.01 -6.93 7.98
C ILE A 192 -28.12 -6.55 6.81
N ASP A 193 -28.51 -5.54 6.05
CA ASP A 193 -27.69 -4.98 4.99
C ASP A 193 -26.59 -4.08 5.58
N ASP A 194 -25.34 -4.54 5.45
CA ASP A 194 -24.17 -3.83 5.96
C ASP A 194 -23.95 -2.47 5.28
N THR A 195 -24.36 -2.33 4.02
CA THR A 195 -24.19 -1.10 3.25
C THR A 195 -25.07 0.00 3.81
N PHE A 196 -26.36 -0.28 4.05
CA PHE A 196 -27.27 0.70 4.66
C PHE A 196 -26.83 1.10 6.06
N VAL A 197 -26.32 0.15 6.85
CA VAL A 197 -25.84 0.41 8.20
C VAL A 197 -24.60 1.32 8.20
N LEU A 198 -23.63 1.05 7.32
CA LEU A 198 -22.42 1.87 7.21
C LEU A 198 -22.71 3.28 6.66
N GLU A 199 -23.67 3.41 5.73
CA GLU A 199 -24.10 4.71 5.18
C GLU A 199 -24.95 5.53 6.16
N ALA A 200 -25.59 4.89 7.14
CA ALA A 200 -26.35 5.60 8.18
C ALA A 200 -25.44 6.36 9.17
N ILE A 201 -24.17 5.97 9.31
CA ILE A 201 -23.23 6.65 10.20
C ILE A 201 -22.84 8.00 9.58
N HIS A 202 -22.98 9.11 10.31
CA HIS A 202 -22.53 10.40 9.81
C HIS A 202 -21.04 10.33 9.40
N PRO A 203 -20.63 10.83 8.22
CA PRO A 203 -19.25 10.67 7.73
C PRO A 203 -18.19 11.21 8.68
N GLU A 204 -18.51 12.24 9.46
CA GLU A 204 -17.63 12.82 10.47
C GLU A 204 -17.48 11.98 11.75
N LYS A 205 -18.38 11.00 11.95
CA LYS A 205 -18.32 10.02 13.04
C LYS A 205 -17.93 8.61 12.57
N ASP A 206 -17.78 8.41 11.26
CA ASP A 206 -17.28 7.15 10.68
C ASP A 206 -15.77 7.03 10.88
N VAL A 207 -15.39 6.63 12.09
CA VAL A 207 -13.99 6.46 12.50
C VAL A 207 -13.34 5.22 11.91
N ASP A 208 -14.12 4.29 11.35
CA ASP A 208 -13.58 3.15 10.59
C ASP A 208 -13.27 3.52 9.14
N GLY A 209 -13.88 4.61 8.63
CA GLY A 209 -13.54 5.26 7.36
C GLY A 209 -14.18 4.62 6.13
N PHE A 210 -15.21 3.79 6.31
CA PHE A 210 -15.85 3.04 5.22
C PHE A 210 -17.08 3.73 4.61
N HIS A 211 -17.55 4.82 5.19
CA HIS A 211 -18.64 5.59 4.62
C HIS A 211 -18.25 6.07 3.21
N PRO A 212 -19.12 5.89 2.19
CA PRO A 212 -18.79 6.23 0.80
C PRO A 212 -18.29 7.66 0.60
N TYR A 213 -18.83 8.62 1.37
CA TYR A 213 -18.29 9.99 1.45
C TYR A 213 -16.79 10.03 1.81
N ASN A 214 -16.36 9.36 2.88
CA ASN A 214 -14.96 9.35 3.33
C ASN A 214 -14.05 8.68 2.29
N ILE A 215 -14.50 7.59 1.68
CA ILE A 215 -13.80 6.93 0.57
C ILE A 215 -13.72 7.86 -0.65
N GLY A 216 -14.79 8.53 -1.02
CA GLY A 216 -14.81 9.49 -2.13
C GLY A 216 -13.86 10.67 -1.90
N ARG A 217 -13.77 11.15 -0.67
CA ARG A 217 -12.81 12.18 -0.25
C ARG A 217 -11.36 11.71 -0.37
N LEU A 218 -11.08 10.45 -0.02
CA LEU A 218 -9.77 9.82 -0.23
C LEU A 218 -9.43 9.74 -1.74
N VAL A 219 -10.37 9.26 -2.57
CA VAL A 219 -10.21 9.18 -4.04
C VAL A 219 -9.91 10.55 -4.63
N GLN A 220 -10.56 11.61 -4.14
CA GLN A 220 -10.34 12.99 -4.58
C GLN A 220 -9.06 13.64 -4.01
N ARG A 221 -8.23 12.88 -3.29
CA ARG A 221 -6.99 13.37 -2.65
C ARG A 221 -7.23 14.44 -1.58
N MET A 222 -8.40 14.40 -0.95
CA MET A 222 -8.81 15.29 0.14
C MET A 222 -9.29 14.47 1.34
N PRO A 223 -8.49 13.51 1.85
CA PRO A 223 -8.92 12.58 2.87
C PRO A 223 -9.35 13.31 4.15
N VAL A 224 -10.35 12.74 4.81
CA VAL A 224 -10.83 13.17 6.13
C VAL A 224 -10.52 12.05 7.14
N LEU A 225 -11.52 11.37 7.68
CA LEU A 225 -11.33 10.07 8.32
C LEU A 225 -11.01 9.03 7.23
N ARG A 226 -9.99 8.20 7.49
CA ARG A 226 -9.46 7.22 6.53
C ARG A 226 -9.65 5.80 7.04
N PRO A 227 -9.87 4.82 6.15
CA PRO A 227 -9.89 3.40 6.48
C PRO A 227 -8.75 2.96 7.40
N CYS A 228 -9.08 2.44 8.58
CA CYS A 228 -8.10 2.18 9.65
C CYS A 228 -6.94 1.29 9.20
N THR A 229 -7.24 0.17 8.52
CA THR A 229 -6.22 -0.79 8.08
C THR A 229 -5.33 -0.21 6.98
N PRO A 230 -5.86 0.30 5.84
CA PRO A 230 -5.03 0.98 4.84
C PRO A 230 -4.18 2.13 5.37
N HIS A 231 -4.75 2.99 6.21
CA HIS A 231 -4.02 4.10 6.81
C HIS A 231 -2.96 3.61 7.81
N GLY A 232 -3.24 2.53 8.54
CA GLY A 232 -2.28 1.83 9.38
C GLY A 232 -1.07 1.34 8.60
N ILE A 233 -1.29 0.74 7.42
CA ILE A 233 -0.24 0.27 6.53
C ILE A 233 0.61 1.44 6.03
N ILE A 234 0.01 2.55 5.58
CA ILE A 234 0.75 3.75 5.19
C ILE A 234 1.65 4.23 6.34
N HIS A 235 1.15 4.27 7.56
CA HIS A 235 1.94 4.69 8.72
C HIS A 235 3.10 3.73 9.04
N MET A 236 2.90 2.42 8.86
CA MET A 236 3.98 1.44 9.01
C MET A 236 5.07 1.63 7.95
N LEU A 237 4.66 1.87 6.70
CA LEU A 237 5.58 2.13 5.59
C LEU A 237 6.35 3.45 5.80
N GLU A 238 5.69 4.50 6.27
CA GLU A 238 6.34 5.77 6.66
C GLU A 238 7.36 5.58 7.79
N ALA A 239 7.03 4.75 8.80
CA ALA A 239 7.91 4.51 9.95
C ALA A 239 9.24 3.82 9.57
N ILE A 240 9.24 3.00 8.53
CA ILE A 240 10.47 2.36 8.00
C ILE A 240 11.17 3.20 6.92
N GLY A 241 10.65 4.38 6.58
CA GLY A 241 11.21 5.24 5.55
C GLY A 241 10.98 4.73 4.12
N GLU A 242 9.89 4.00 3.88
CA GLU A 242 9.56 3.45 2.57
C GLU A 242 9.47 4.55 1.50
N THR A 243 9.96 4.26 0.30
CA THR A 243 9.85 5.19 -0.83
C THR A 243 8.60 4.86 -1.64
N PHE A 244 7.64 5.78 -1.69
CA PHE A 244 6.42 5.59 -2.48
C PHE A 244 6.57 6.05 -3.93
N LYS A 245 7.18 7.23 -4.15
CA LYS A 245 7.22 7.88 -5.46
C LYS A 245 8.10 7.10 -6.42
N GLY A 246 7.50 6.62 -7.50
CA GLY A 246 8.18 5.84 -8.53
C GLY A 246 8.21 4.34 -8.27
N SER A 247 7.75 3.90 -7.09
CA SER A 247 7.62 2.49 -6.74
C SER A 247 6.37 1.89 -7.36
N HIS A 248 6.42 0.60 -7.69
CA HIS A 248 5.29 -0.19 -8.12
C HIS A 248 4.70 -0.95 -6.93
N ALA A 249 3.52 -0.55 -6.49
CA ALA A 249 2.77 -1.23 -5.44
C ALA A 249 1.73 -2.18 -6.03
N VAL A 250 1.72 -3.42 -5.56
CA VAL A 250 0.75 -4.45 -5.95
C VAL A 250 -0.08 -4.84 -4.73
N ILE A 251 -1.40 -4.74 -4.87
CA ILE A 251 -2.35 -5.17 -3.86
C ILE A 251 -2.99 -6.48 -4.33
N VAL A 252 -2.90 -7.53 -3.52
CA VAL A 252 -3.57 -8.81 -3.74
C VAL A 252 -4.82 -8.86 -2.86
N GLY A 253 -5.98 -8.61 -3.47
CA GLY A 253 -7.26 -8.46 -2.80
C GLY A 253 -7.92 -7.12 -3.14
N ALA A 254 -9.20 -7.15 -3.50
CA ALA A 254 -9.98 -5.99 -3.92
C ALA A 254 -11.23 -5.76 -3.03
N SER A 255 -11.11 -6.09 -1.74
CA SER A 255 -12.20 -5.89 -0.77
C SER A 255 -12.48 -4.40 -0.53
N ASN A 256 -13.70 -4.08 -0.11
CA ASN A 256 -14.11 -2.71 0.21
C ASN A 256 -13.39 -2.17 1.46
N ILE A 257 -13.05 -3.06 2.40
CA ILE A 257 -12.46 -2.69 3.69
C ILE A 257 -10.93 -2.55 3.68
N VAL A 258 -10.23 -3.16 2.72
CA VAL A 258 -8.76 -3.09 2.63
C VAL A 258 -8.30 -2.81 1.21
N GLY A 259 -8.58 -3.70 0.26
CA GLY A 259 -7.92 -3.69 -1.05
C GLY A 259 -8.15 -2.41 -1.86
N ARG A 260 -9.42 -2.01 -2.01
CA ARG A 260 -9.80 -0.78 -2.73
C ARG A 260 -9.26 0.49 -2.07
N PRO A 261 -9.49 0.73 -0.76
CA PRO A 261 -8.94 1.92 -0.12
C PRO A 261 -7.42 1.93 -0.05
N MET A 262 -6.76 0.78 0.13
CA MET A 262 -5.30 0.68 0.09
C MET A 262 -4.74 1.12 -1.27
N SER A 263 -5.42 0.76 -2.35
CA SER A 263 -5.05 1.21 -3.70
C SER A 263 -5.08 2.74 -3.80
N MET A 264 -6.08 3.39 -3.18
CA MET A 264 -6.20 4.85 -3.18
C MET A 264 -5.18 5.53 -2.26
N GLU A 265 -4.88 4.96 -1.09
CA GLU A 265 -3.83 5.45 -0.20
C GLU A 265 -2.44 5.43 -0.88
N LEU A 266 -2.10 4.34 -1.58
CA LEU A 266 -0.82 4.22 -2.28
C LEU A 266 -0.73 5.15 -3.49
N LEU A 267 -1.82 5.35 -4.23
CA LEU A 267 -1.90 6.36 -5.29
C LEU A 267 -1.73 7.78 -4.70
N LEU A 268 -2.34 8.05 -3.54
CA LEU A 268 -2.20 9.34 -2.85
C LEU A 268 -0.75 9.59 -2.43
N ALA A 269 -0.04 8.57 -1.95
CA ALA A 269 1.38 8.61 -1.59
C ALA A 269 2.32 8.75 -2.82
N GLY A 270 1.83 8.41 -4.02
CA GLY A 270 2.51 8.61 -5.29
C GLY A 270 3.14 7.35 -5.90
N ALA A 271 2.72 6.16 -5.47
CA ALA A 271 3.11 4.89 -6.08
C ALA A 271 2.33 4.66 -7.39
N THR A 272 2.91 3.85 -8.28
CA THR A 272 2.16 3.19 -9.36
C THR A 272 1.45 1.99 -8.76
N VAL A 273 0.15 1.83 -8.98
CA VAL A 273 -0.66 0.84 -8.27
C VAL A 273 -1.28 -0.18 -9.21
N THR A 274 -1.19 -1.45 -8.85
CA THR A 274 -1.93 -2.56 -9.48
C THR A 274 -2.75 -3.30 -8.42
N THR A 275 -4.06 -3.40 -8.63
CA THR A 275 -4.96 -4.15 -7.76
C THR A 275 -5.31 -5.48 -8.43
N THR A 276 -4.98 -6.60 -7.80
CA THR A 276 -5.29 -7.96 -8.25
C THR A 276 -6.34 -8.61 -7.36
N HIS A 277 -6.95 -9.68 -7.85
CA HIS A 277 -8.07 -10.35 -7.18
C HIS A 277 -8.28 -11.78 -7.72
N ARG A 278 -9.34 -12.45 -7.30
CA ARG A 278 -9.66 -13.84 -7.67
C ARG A 278 -9.76 -14.13 -9.18
N PHE A 279 -10.01 -13.11 -10.01
CA PHE A 279 -10.09 -13.24 -11.48
C PHE A 279 -8.79 -12.82 -12.19
N THR A 280 -7.74 -12.52 -11.44
CA THR A 280 -6.44 -12.16 -12.03
C THR A 280 -5.78 -13.43 -12.56
N GLU A 281 -5.53 -13.46 -13.86
CA GLU A 281 -4.70 -14.47 -14.49
C GLU A 281 -3.23 -14.25 -14.12
N ASP A 282 -2.51 -15.34 -13.84
CA ASP A 282 -1.09 -15.33 -13.50
C ASP A 282 -0.70 -14.29 -12.42
N LEU A 283 -1.27 -14.45 -11.22
CA LEU A 283 -0.99 -13.61 -10.07
C LEU A 283 0.52 -13.48 -9.78
N ALA A 284 1.29 -14.55 -10.01
CA ALA A 284 2.73 -14.60 -9.72
C ALA A 284 3.50 -13.53 -10.50
N THR A 285 3.14 -13.28 -11.77
CA THR A 285 3.79 -12.25 -12.60
C THR A 285 3.60 -10.85 -12.02
N TYR A 286 2.43 -10.52 -11.48
CA TYR A 286 2.21 -9.23 -10.82
C TYR A 286 3.01 -9.14 -9.51
N VAL A 287 2.97 -10.17 -8.68
CA VAL A 287 3.70 -10.20 -7.40
C VAL A 287 5.21 -10.03 -7.62
N ALA A 288 5.76 -10.62 -8.68
CA ALA A 288 7.19 -10.51 -9.02
C ALA A 288 7.63 -9.11 -9.46
N THR A 289 6.70 -8.21 -9.78
CA THR A 289 7.01 -6.81 -10.16
C THR A 289 6.96 -5.83 -8.99
N ALA A 290 6.32 -6.22 -7.88
CA ALA A 290 5.99 -5.35 -6.76
C ALA A 290 7.23 -4.91 -5.97
N ASP A 291 7.45 -3.60 -5.87
CA ASP A 291 8.33 -3.00 -4.86
C ASP A 291 7.66 -3.02 -3.49
N ILE A 292 6.36 -2.72 -3.45
CA ILE A 292 5.51 -2.78 -2.26
C ILE A 292 4.40 -3.79 -2.53
N LEU A 293 4.36 -4.88 -1.77
CA LEU A 293 3.35 -5.93 -1.90
C LEU A 293 2.41 -5.90 -0.69
N VAL A 294 1.12 -5.69 -0.91
CA VAL A 294 0.09 -5.77 0.13
C VAL A 294 -0.84 -6.94 -0.15
N VAL A 295 -0.96 -7.91 0.77
CA VAL A 295 -1.78 -9.12 0.59
C VAL A 295 -2.90 -9.13 1.62
N ALA A 296 -4.16 -9.14 1.14
CA ALA A 296 -5.36 -9.01 1.95
C ALA A 296 -6.51 -9.86 1.39
N VAL A 297 -6.31 -11.17 1.35
CA VAL A 297 -7.26 -12.15 0.79
C VAL A 297 -7.95 -12.97 1.88
N GLY A 298 -7.31 -13.20 3.02
CA GLY A 298 -7.81 -14.10 4.06
C GLY A 298 -7.73 -15.57 3.64
N LYS A 299 -6.62 -15.96 3.01
CA LYS A 299 -6.34 -17.33 2.58
C LYS A 299 -4.89 -17.70 2.89
N PRO A 300 -4.63 -18.65 3.81
CA PRO A 300 -3.29 -19.03 4.22
C PRO A 300 -2.35 -19.35 3.04
N GLY A 301 -1.20 -18.67 2.99
CA GLY A 301 -0.12 -18.97 2.04
C GLY A 301 -0.53 -18.95 0.56
N ILE A 302 -1.53 -18.12 0.20
CA ILE A 302 -1.95 -17.93 -1.20
C ILE A 302 -0.84 -17.31 -2.04
N VAL A 303 -0.06 -16.38 -1.46
CA VAL A 303 1.13 -15.82 -2.10
C VAL A 303 2.34 -16.65 -1.70
N LYS A 304 3.00 -17.25 -2.70
CA LYS A 304 4.22 -18.04 -2.49
C LYS A 304 5.43 -17.12 -2.35
N GLY A 305 6.34 -17.46 -1.44
CA GLY A 305 7.52 -16.64 -1.15
C GLY A 305 8.42 -16.47 -2.38
N GLU A 306 8.51 -17.48 -3.26
CA GLU A 306 9.31 -17.42 -4.48
C GLU A 306 8.85 -16.34 -5.47
N TRP A 307 7.58 -15.93 -5.39
CA TRP A 307 7.02 -14.89 -6.25
C TRP A 307 7.46 -13.49 -5.83
N VAL A 308 7.87 -13.32 -4.57
CA VAL A 308 8.25 -12.01 -4.03
C VAL A 308 9.48 -11.49 -4.76
N LYS A 309 9.42 -10.23 -5.22
CA LYS A 309 10.56 -9.56 -5.84
C LYS A 309 11.69 -9.40 -4.81
N PRO A 310 12.96 -9.73 -5.14
CA PRO A 310 14.08 -9.48 -4.25
C PRO A 310 14.17 -8.00 -3.86
N GLY A 311 14.27 -7.72 -2.56
CA GLY A 311 14.30 -6.38 -2.00
C GLY A 311 12.94 -5.70 -1.83
N ALA A 312 11.82 -6.39 -2.08
CA ALA A 312 10.49 -5.83 -1.88
C ALA A 312 10.14 -5.63 -0.41
N THR A 313 9.19 -4.74 -0.16
CA THR A 313 8.50 -4.57 1.12
C THR A 313 7.18 -5.33 1.10
N VAL A 314 7.01 -6.28 2.01
CA VAL A 314 5.85 -7.19 2.06
C VAL A 314 4.98 -6.89 3.29
N ILE A 315 3.73 -6.54 3.02
CA ILE A 315 2.68 -6.29 4.02
C ILE A 315 1.64 -7.41 3.91
N ASP A 316 1.60 -8.27 4.92
CA ASP A 316 0.62 -9.34 5.07
C ASP A 316 -0.48 -8.90 6.04
N VAL A 317 -1.68 -8.68 5.48
CA VAL A 317 -2.87 -8.25 6.22
C VAL A 317 -3.67 -9.46 6.72
N GLY A 318 -3.44 -10.64 6.14
CA GLY A 318 -4.17 -11.85 6.47
C GLY A 318 -4.01 -12.24 7.93
N ILE A 319 -5.11 -12.61 8.59
CA ILE A 319 -5.08 -13.24 9.91
C ILE A 319 -5.96 -14.48 9.84
N ASN A 320 -5.30 -15.61 9.59
CA ASN A 320 -5.97 -16.89 9.41
C ASN A 320 -5.69 -17.78 10.62
N ARG A 321 -6.74 -18.39 11.19
CA ARG A 321 -6.60 -19.36 12.27
C ARG A 321 -6.53 -20.78 11.69
N LEU A 322 -5.43 -21.47 11.95
CA LEU A 322 -5.22 -22.86 11.55
C LEU A 322 -5.95 -23.83 12.50
N PRO A 323 -6.16 -25.10 12.09
CA PRO A 323 -6.80 -26.11 12.94
C PRO A 323 -6.08 -26.36 14.28
N ASP A 324 -4.77 -26.13 14.34
CA ASP A 324 -3.96 -26.22 15.57
C ASP A 324 -4.05 -24.97 16.47
N GLY A 325 -4.86 -23.98 16.08
CA GLY A 325 -5.08 -22.74 16.80
C GLY A 325 -4.06 -21.64 16.50
N LYS A 326 -2.98 -21.92 15.77
CA LYS A 326 -1.98 -20.91 15.38
C LYS A 326 -2.56 -19.91 14.40
N LEU A 327 -2.02 -18.69 14.44
CA LEU A 327 -2.35 -17.64 13.48
C LEU A 327 -1.28 -17.59 12.40
N THR A 328 -1.69 -17.49 11.14
CA THR A 328 -0.81 -17.33 9.99
C THR A 328 -1.36 -16.30 9.01
N GLY A 329 -0.47 -15.74 8.20
CA GLY A 329 -0.79 -14.76 7.17
C GLY A 329 -1.23 -15.37 5.85
N ASP A 330 -1.41 -14.51 4.85
CA ASP A 330 -1.71 -14.88 3.46
C ASP A 330 -0.43 -15.18 2.64
N VAL A 331 0.74 -14.84 3.17
CA VAL A 331 2.05 -15.02 2.53
C VAL A 331 2.79 -16.20 3.18
N ASP A 332 3.51 -16.98 2.36
CA ASP A 332 4.52 -17.93 2.85
C ASP A 332 5.72 -17.18 3.46
N PHE A 333 5.63 -16.89 4.76
CA PHE A 333 6.50 -15.97 5.48
C PHE A 333 7.99 -16.32 5.36
N GLU A 334 8.37 -17.57 5.65
CA GLU A 334 9.78 -17.96 5.72
C GLU A 334 10.49 -17.75 4.39
N LYS A 335 9.89 -18.23 3.30
CA LYS A 335 10.47 -18.06 1.95
C LYS A 335 10.41 -16.62 1.45
N ALA A 336 9.37 -15.88 1.81
CA ALA A 336 9.26 -14.46 1.48
C ALA A 336 10.34 -13.64 2.22
N ALA A 337 10.63 -13.98 3.47
CA ALA A 337 11.63 -13.31 4.31
C ALA A 337 13.06 -13.52 3.79
N GLU A 338 13.35 -14.59 3.06
CA GLU A 338 14.65 -14.78 2.38
C GLU A 338 14.86 -13.82 1.19
N ARG A 339 13.81 -13.14 0.72
CA ARG A 339 13.82 -12.33 -0.51
C ARG A 339 13.48 -10.87 -0.26
N ALA A 340 12.53 -10.61 0.63
CA ALA A 340 12.06 -9.27 0.95
C ALA A 340 13.15 -8.45 1.66
N ALA A 341 13.14 -7.14 1.46
CA ALA A 341 13.91 -6.22 2.32
C ALA A 341 13.21 -6.04 3.67
N TRP A 342 11.87 -5.96 3.64
CA TRP A 342 11.02 -5.80 4.81
C TRP A 342 9.80 -6.71 4.74
N ILE A 343 9.38 -7.25 5.88
CA ILE A 343 8.19 -8.09 5.97
C ILE A 343 7.44 -7.89 7.29
N THR A 344 6.11 -7.84 7.24
CA THR A 344 5.28 -7.86 8.46
C THR A 344 5.10 -9.28 8.98
N PRO A 345 5.25 -9.51 10.30
CA PRO A 345 4.94 -10.80 10.89
C PRO A 345 3.43 -10.96 11.10
N VAL A 346 2.96 -12.20 11.07
CA VAL A 346 1.58 -12.55 11.46
C VAL A 346 1.63 -13.61 12.56
N PRO A 347 1.13 -13.32 13.78
CA PRO A 347 0.57 -12.06 14.26
C PRO A 347 1.66 -11.00 14.58
N GLY A 348 1.24 -9.77 14.85
CA GLY A 348 2.13 -8.69 15.33
C GLY A 348 2.47 -7.61 14.30
N GLY A 349 2.10 -7.79 13.03
CA GLY A 349 2.19 -6.79 11.97
C GLY A 349 0.98 -5.86 11.92
N VAL A 350 0.10 -6.05 10.94
CA VAL A 350 -0.97 -5.08 10.60
C VAL A 350 -2.06 -4.98 11.67
N GLY A 351 -2.45 -6.08 12.32
CA GLY A 351 -3.59 -6.12 13.24
C GLY A 351 -3.57 -5.08 14.39
N PRO A 352 -2.46 -4.93 15.14
CA PRO A 352 -2.31 -3.88 16.15
C PRO A 352 -2.50 -2.44 15.62
N MET A 353 -2.10 -2.19 14.38
CA MET A 353 -2.20 -0.86 13.77
C MET A 353 -3.64 -0.47 13.44
N THR A 354 -4.50 -1.42 13.08
CA THR A 354 -5.93 -1.15 12.84
C THR A 354 -6.59 -0.54 14.08
N VAL A 355 -6.30 -1.08 15.27
CA VAL A 355 -6.85 -0.54 16.52
C VAL A 355 -6.25 0.82 16.85
N ALA A 356 -4.94 0.99 16.69
CA ALA A 356 -4.29 2.28 16.95
C ALA A 356 -4.82 3.40 16.03
N MET A 357 -5.12 3.08 14.77
CA MET A 357 -5.71 4.03 13.83
C MET A 357 -7.16 4.38 14.16
N LEU A 358 -7.96 3.44 14.66
CA LEU A 358 -9.31 3.72 15.15
C LEU A 358 -9.30 4.77 16.28
N LEU A 359 -8.39 4.62 17.25
CA LEU A 359 -8.26 5.57 18.36
C LEU A 359 -7.83 6.96 17.87
N ARG A 360 -6.87 7.00 16.94
CA ARG A 360 -6.44 8.24 16.30
C ARG A 360 -7.56 8.91 15.49
N ASN A 361 -8.29 8.14 14.69
CA ASN A 361 -9.42 8.64 13.92
C ASN A 361 -10.52 9.20 14.84
N THR A 362 -10.75 8.59 16.01
CA THR A 362 -11.70 9.10 17.01
C THR A 362 -11.26 10.45 17.58
N LEU A 363 -9.96 10.61 17.88
CA LEU A 363 -9.42 11.90 18.28
C LEU A 363 -9.58 12.96 17.17
N GLN A 364 -9.25 12.60 15.93
CA GLN A 364 -9.42 13.48 14.77
C GLN A 364 -10.89 13.87 14.56
N ALA A 365 -11.82 12.94 14.74
CA ALA A 365 -13.26 13.20 14.63
C ALA A 365 -13.73 14.25 15.65
N ALA A 366 -13.25 14.16 16.90
CA ALA A 366 -13.57 15.16 17.92
C ALA A 366 -13.03 16.55 17.57
N GLU A 367 -11.82 16.64 17.01
CA GLU A 367 -11.26 17.92 16.55
C GLU A 367 -12.04 18.51 15.37
N LEU A 368 -12.48 17.68 14.43
CA LEU A 368 -13.31 18.11 13.30
C LEU A 368 -14.68 18.60 13.77
N HIS A 369 -15.32 17.89 14.69
CA HIS A 369 -16.61 18.26 15.27
C HIS A 369 -16.54 19.64 15.95
N GLU A 370 -15.49 19.91 16.73
CA GLU A 370 -15.29 21.23 17.35
C GLU A 370 -15.03 22.34 16.34
N SER A 371 -14.29 22.07 15.26
CA SER A 371 -13.97 23.11 14.26
C SER A 371 -15.17 23.65 13.49
N LYS A 372 -16.32 22.95 13.55
CA LYS A 372 -17.58 23.33 12.89
C LYS A 372 -18.55 24.09 13.79
N GLN A 373 -18.34 24.05 15.11
CA GLN A 373 -19.09 24.81 16.10
C GLN A 373 -18.45 26.19 16.27
#